data_AF-A0A662KI58-F1
#
_entry.id   AF-A0A662KI58-F1
#
_cell.length_a   1.000
_cell.length_b   1.000
_cell.length_c   1.000
_cell.angle_alpha   90.00
_cell.angle_beta   90.00
_cell.angle_gamma   90.00
#
_symmetry.space_group_name_H-M   'P 1'
#
loop_
_entity.id
_entity.type
_entity.pdbx_description
1 polymer ?
#
loop_
_entity_poly.entity_id
_entity_poly.type
_entity_poly.pdbx_seq_one_letter_code
_entity_poly.pdbx_strand_id
1 'polypeptide(L)' 'KKYKDLPDDTIVIARSESEESIHKHNAFAERITTLGELREGSF' A
#
# COMPACT_ATOMS: atom_id res chain seq x y z
N LYS A 1 3.80 -18.16 -6.30
CA LYS A 1 3.30 -16.76 -6.38
C LYS A 1 2.28 -16.63 -5.26
N LYS A 2 2.64 -15.92 -4.18
CA LYS A 2 1.84 -15.81 -2.95
C LYS A 2 0.58 -14.99 -3.29
N TYR A 3 -0.59 -15.39 -2.81
CA TYR A 3 -1.87 -14.66 -2.96
C TYR A 3 -2.50 -14.61 -4.36
N LYS A 4 -2.24 -15.60 -5.23
CA LYS A 4 -2.91 -15.70 -6.52
C LYS A 4 -4.42 -15.93 -6.40
N ASP A 5 -4.81 -16.68 -5.38
CA ASP A 5 -6.18 -17.18 -5.19
C ASP A 5 -7.08 -16.15 -4.51
N LEU A 6 -6.51 -15.02 -4.07
CA LEU A 6 -7.30 -13.91 -3.54
C LEU A 6 -8.03 -13.21 -4.69
N PRO A 7 -9.32 -12.88 -4.49
CA PRO A 7 -10.11 -12.19 -5.49
C PRO A 7 -9.64 -10.75 -5.68
N ASP A 8 -9.90 -10.19 -6.85
CA ASP A 8 -9.36 -8.89 -7.25
C ASP A 8 -9.96 -7.71 -6.44
N ASP A 9 -11.13 -7.89 -5.85
CA ASP A 9 -11.78 -6.96 -4.92
C ASP A 9 -11.13 -6.92 -3.52
N THR A 10 -10.12 -7.76 -3.27
CA THR A 10 -9.36 -7.77 -2.02
C THR A 10 -8.75 -6.39 -1.78
N ILE A 11 -9.08 -5.78 -0.65
CA ILE A 11 -8.51 -4.49 -0.25
C ILE A 11 -7.07 -4.67 0.21
N VAL A 12 -6.19 -3.82 -0.31
CA VAL A 12 -4.78 -3.71 0.07
C VAL A 12 -4.54 -2.33 0.65
N ILE A 13 -4.00 -2.31 1.87
CA ILE A 13 -3.65 -1.08 2.58
C ILE A 13 -2.13 -1.07 2.77
N ALA A 14 -1.46 -0.12 2.13
CA ALA A 14 -0.03 0.10 2.28
C ALA A 14 0.20 1.32 3.16
N ARG A 15 0.90 1.14 4.28
CA ARG A 15 1.23 2.18 5.25
C ARG A 15 2.73 2.31 5.36
N SER A 16 3.25 3.51 5.18
CA SER A 16 4.67 3.84 5.33
C SER A 16 4.80 4.98 6.34
N GLU A 17 5.64 4.76 7.34
CA GLU A 17 6.05 5.76 8.31
C GLU A 17 7.57 5.88 8.24
N SER A 18 8.07 7.11 8.10
CA SER A 18 9.51 7.40 8.21
C SER A 18 9.73 8.36 9.37
N GLU A 19 10.57 7.93 10.31
CA GLU A 19 11.01 8.75 11.44
C GLU A 19 12.18 9.64 10.99
N GLU A 20 11.92 10.91 10.69
CA GLU A 20 13.00 11.84 10.34
C GLU A 20 13.77 12.27 11.60
N SER A 21 15.05 11.93 11.67
CA SER A 21 15.88 12.14 12.87
C SER A 21 16.29 13.61 13.11
N ILE A 22 16.04 14.48 12.13
CA ILE A 22 16.43 15.90 12.12
C ILE A 22 15.23 16.86 12.15
N HIS A 23 14.04 16.40 11.77
CA HIS A 23 12.79 17.16 11.82
C HIS A 23 11.72 16.35 12.56
N LYS A 24 11.05 16.95 13.56
CA LYS A 24 10.02 16.29 14.41
C LYS A 24 8.72 15.87 13.69
N HIS A 25 8.72 15.85 12.36
CA HIS A 25 7.57 15.46 11.57
C HIS A 25 7.86 14.07 11.00
N ASN A 26 7.18 13.06 11.51
CA ASN A 26 7.18 11.75 10.89
C ASN A 26 6.51 11.89 9.52
N ALA A 27 7.17 11.42 8.45
CA ALA A 27 6.53 11.34 7.15
C ALA A 27 5.58 10.15 7.15
N PHE A 28 4.29 10.43 6.94
CA PHE A 28 3.24 9.43 6.93
C PHE A 28 2.62 9.32 5.53
N ALA A 29 2.63 8.12 4.97
CA ALA A 29 1.94 7.82 3.72
C ALA A 29 1.05 6.58 3.88
N GLU A 30 -0.19 6.69 3.45
CA GLU A 30 -1.14 5.59 3.37
C GLU A 30 -1.75 5.54 1.97
N ARG A 31 -1.84 4.34 1.41
CA ARG A 31 -2.56 4.09 0.15
C ARG A 31 -3.50 2.92 0.34
N ILE A 32 -4.75 3.12 -0.06
CA ILE A 32 -5.80 2.10 -0.12
C ILE A 32 -6.08 1.82 -1.59
N THR A 33 -6.04 0.55 -1.97
CA THR A 33 -6.28 0.10 -3.35
C THR A 33 -6.79 -1.35 -3.31
N THR A 34 -7.17 -1.90 -4.46
CA THR A 34 -7.56 -3.30 -4.59
C THR A 34 -6.42 -4.15 -5.15
N LEU A 35 -6.47 -5.46 -4.92
CA LEU A 35 -5.50 -6.38 -5.47
C LEU A 35 -5.58 -6.44 -7.00
N GLY A 36 -6.77 -6.23 -7.58
CA GLY A 36 -6.98 -6.09 -9.02
C GLY A 36 -6.23 -4.90 -9.61
N GLU A 37 -6.40 -3.70 -9.03
CA GLU A 37 -5.69 -2.49 -9.47
C GLU A 37 -4.17 -2.67 -9.42
N LEU A 38 -3.66 -3.30 -8.36
CA LEU A 38 -2.23 -3.67 -8.23
C LEU A 38 -1.73 -4.66 -9.29
N ARG A 39 -2.59 -5.58 -9.75
CA ARG A 39 -2.25 -6.56 -10.78
C ARG A 39 -2.27 -5.97 -12.17
N GLU A 40 -3.22 -5.07 -12.45
CA GLU A 40 -3.37 -4.40 -13.74
C GLU A 40 -2.34 -3.29 -13.95
N GLY A 41 -1.82 -2.70 -12.88
CA GLY A 41 -0.92 -1.55 -12.97
C GLY A 41 -1.64 -0.21 -13.14
N SER A 42 -2.94 -0.20 -12.86
CA SER A 42 -3.84 0.95 -12.98
C SER A 42 -3.66 1.85 -11.75
N PHE A 43 -2.62 2.70 -11.75
CA PHE A 43 -2.26 3.57 -10.61
C PHE A 43 -2.30 5.05 -10.91
#